data_AF-A0A923UI75-F1
#
_entry.id   AF-A0A923UI75-F1
#
_cell.length_a   1.000
_cell.length_b   1.000
_cell.length_c   1.000
_cell.angle_alpha   90.00
_cell.angle_beta   90.00
_cell.angle_gamma   90.00
#
_symmetry.space_group_name_H-M   'P 1'
#
loop_
_entity.id
_entity.type
_entity.pdbx_description
1 polymer ?
#
loop_
_entity_poly.entity_id
_entity_poly.type
_entity_poly.pdbx_seq_one_letter_code
_entity_poly.pdbx_strand_id
1 'polypeptide(L)' 'MTAISKPLSNIQMELLKLYSMNIDDKDLLHFKNYLAQFFMQKAIDEADKVWDEKGYSNELMDEWVNEEQQ' A
#
# COMPACT_ATOMS: atom_id res chain seq x y z
N MET A 1 20.93 20.67 21.27
CA MET A 1 20.07 19.66 20.61
C MET A 1 20.38 19.73 19.13
N THR A 2 20.99 18.70 18.56
CA THR A 2 21.25 18.61 17.11
C THR A 2 20.00 18.09 16.42
N ALA A 3 19.27 18.98 15.73
CA ALA A 3 18.18 18.55 14.86
C ALA A 3 18.79 17.84 13.64
N ILE A 4 18.59 16.54 13.53
CA ILE A 4 18.94 15.79 12.31
C ILE A 4 17.90 16.20 11.25
N SER A 5 18.27 17.09 10.34
CA SER A 5 17.47 17.37 9.14
C SER A 5 17.57 16.17 8.21
N LYS A 6 16.64 15.21 8.34
CA LYS A 6 16.57 14.09 7.38
C LYS A 6 16.08 14.66 6.04
N PRO A 7 16.87 14.53 4.95
CA PRO A 7 16.41 15.00 3.65
C PRO A 7 15.13 14.26 3.25
N LEU A 8 14.21 14.99 2.62
CA LEU A 8 12.98 14.41 2.11
C LEU A 8 13.29 13.32 1.07
N SER A 9 12.54 12.23 1.09
CA SER A 9 12.60 11.25 0.02
C SER A 9 12.08 11.84 -1.29
N ASN A 10 12.45 11.20 -2.41
CA ASN A 10 12.01 11.65 -3.74
C ASN A 10 10.48 11.79 -3.81
N ILE A 11 9.73 10.83 -3.25
CA ILE A 11 8.26 10.90 -3.27
C ILE A 11 7.73 12.05 -2.41
N GLN A 12 8.35 12.34 -1.26
CA GLN A 12 7.96 13.48 -0.43
C GLN A 12 8.20 14.81 -1.16
N MET A 13 9.31 14.93 -1.91
CA MET A 13 9.60 16.12 -2.71
C MET A 13 8.61 16.32 -3.85
N GLU A 14 8.24 15.25 -4.58
CA GLU A 14 7.26 15.33 -5.65
C GLU A 14 5.86 15.68 -5.14
N LEU A 15 5.44 15.16 -3.98
CA LEU A 15 4.17 15.54 -3.36
C LEU A 15 4.12 17.04 -3.01
N LEU A 16 5.23 17.61 -2.53
CA LEU A 16 5.30 19.05 -2.24
C LEU A 16 5.16 19.89 -3.52
N LYS A 17 5.81 19.48 -4.62
CA LYS A 17 5.62 20.13 -5.93
C LYS A 17 4.16 20.01 -6.39
N LEU A 18 3.55 18.84 -6.21
CA LEU A 18 2.14 18.60 -6.54
C LEU A 18 1.21 19.56 -5.78
N TYR A 19 1.41 19.70 -4.46
CA TYR A 19 0.61 20.62 -3.64
C TYR A 19 0.80 22.09 -3.99
N SER A 20 1.98 22.48 -4.50
CA SER A 20 2.23 23.85 -4.94
C SER A 20 1.40 24.29 -6.16
N MET A 21 0.76 23.34 -6.85
CA MET A 21 -0.06 23.62 -8.04
C MET A 21 -1.52 23.99 -7.71
N ASN A 22 -1.86 24.29 -6.45
CA ASN A 22 -3.22 24.65 -6.01
C ASN A 22 -4.28 23.64 -6.48
N ILE A 23 -3.99 22.35 -6.32
CA ILE A 23 -4.93 21.28 -6.61
C ILE A 23 -6.08 21.36 -5.61
N ASP A 24 -7.32 21.29 -6.10
CA ASP A 24 -8.50 21.27 -5.23
C ASP A 24 -8.53 19.99 -4.38
N ASP A 25 -9.13 20.08 -3.19
CA ASP A 25 -9.15 18.98 -2.22
C ASP A 25 -9.78 17.70 -2.78
N LYS A 26 -10.73 17.82 -3.71
CA LYS A 26 -11.37 16.67 -4.37
C LYS A 26 -10.39 15.88 -5.22
N ASP A 27 -9.55 16.58 -5.99
CA ASP A 27 -8.55 15.94 -6.85
C ASP A 27 -7.42 15.34 -6.01
N LEU A 28 -7.06 16.00 -4.91
CA LEU A 28 -6.14 15.43 -3.93
C LEU A 28 -6.68 14.14 -3.30
N LEU A 29 -7.98 14.10 -2.96
CA LEU A 29 -8.63 12.89 -2.46
C LEU A 29 -8.62 11.78 -3.52
N HIS A 30 -8.94 12.09 -4.78
CA HIS A 30 -8.85 11.12 -5.87
C HIS A 30 -7.44 10.55 -6.03
N PHE A 31 -6.41 11.41 -5.98
CA PHE A 31 -5.03 10.97 -6.06
C PHE A 31 -4.64 10.05 -4.90
N LYS A 32 -5.06 10.36 -3.66
CA LYS A 32 -4.85 9.48 -2.50
C LYS A 32 -5.51 8.12 -2.69
N ASN A 33 -6.75 8.09 -3.18
CA ASN A 33 -7.47 6.85 -3.44
C ASN A 33 -6.79 6.01 -4.53
N TYR A 34 -6.28 6.65 -5.59
CA TYR A 34 -5.52 5.98 -6.64
C TYR A 34 -4.24 5.32 -6.08
N LEU A 35 -3.48 6.03 -5.25
CA LEU A 35 -2.30 5.45 -4.59
C LEU A 35 -2.68 4.29 -3.66
N ALA A 36 -3.76 4.43 -2.89
CA ALA A 36 -4.24 3.36 -2.02
C ALA A 36 -4.59 2.10 -2.83
N GLN A 37 -5.33 2.25 -3.93
CA GLN A 37 -5.67 1.15 -4.83
C GLN A 37 -4.43 0.48 -5.42
N PHE A 38 -3.45 1.28 -5.88
CA PHE A 38 -2.20 0.75 -6.41
C PHE A 38 -1.44 -0.10 -5.39
N PHE A 39 -1.29 0.39 -4.15
CA PHE A 39 -0.59 -0.35 -3.11
C PHE A 39 -1.37 -1.57 -2.61
N MET A 40 -2.71 -1.51 -2.56
CA MET A 40 -3.55 -2.66 -2.25
C MET A 40 -3.39 -3.75 -3.31
N GLN A 41 -3.47 -3.39 -4.59
CA GLN A 41 -3.30 -4.36 -5.68
C GLN A 41 -1.91 -5.00 -5.63
N LYS A 42 -0.86 -4.18 -5.44
CA LYS A 42 0.50 -4.71 -5.28
C LYS A 42 0.62 -5.67 -4.09
N ALA A 43 -0.02 -5.37 -2.97
CA ALA A 43 0.02 -6.24 -1.80
C ALA A 43 -0.68 -7.58 -2.05
N ILE A 44 -1.83 -7.57 -2.76
CA ILE A 44 -2.54 -8.76 -3.20
C ILE A 44 -1.64 -9.58 -4.14
N ASP A 45 -1.06 -8.95 -5.17
CA ASP A 45 -0.22 -9.63 -6.15
C ASP A 45 1.00 -10.30 -5.48
N GLU A 46 1.62 -9.66 -4.49
CA GLU A 46 2.72 -10.27 -3.73
C GLU A 46 2.25 -11.40 -2.80
N ALA A 47 1.05 -11.29 -2.23
CA ALA A 47 0.46 -12.38 -1.44
C ALA A 47 0.16 -13.60 -2.31
N ASP A 48 -0.42 -13.40 -3.49
CA ASP A 48 -0.72 -14.45 -4.46
C ASP A 48 0.57 -15.16 -4.92
N LYS A 49 1.65 -14.42 -5.19
CA LYS A 49 2.95 -15.03 -5.50
C LYS A 49 3.45 -15.93 -4.39
N VAL A 50 3.39 -15.48 -3.13
CA VAL A 50 3.83 -16.29 -1.98
C VAL A 50 2.93 -17.51 -1.80
N TRP A 51 1.63 -17.36 -2.07
CA TRP A 51 0.67 -18.46 -2.04
C TRP A 51 1.04 -19.56 -3.04
N ASP A 52 1.29 -19.16 -4.29
CA ASP A 52 1.70 -20.06 -5.38
C ASP A 52 3.07 -20.70 -5.11
N GLU A 53 4.07 -19.91 -4.69
CA GLU A 53 5.43 -20.40 -4.40
C GLU A 53 5.45 -21.47 -3.31
N LYS A 54 4.53 -21.37 -2.35
CA LYS A 54 4.41 -22.34 -1.26
C LYS A 54 3.49 -23.51 -1.60
N GLY A 55 2.86 -23.50 -2.77
CA GLY A 55 1.92 -24.54 -3.19
C GLY A 55 0.69 -24.63 -2.30
N TYR A 56 0.28 -23.50 -1.72
CA TYR A 56 -0.91 -23.44 -0.87
C TYR A 56 -2.16 -23.68 -1.69
N SER A 57 -3.09 -24.45 -1.12
CA SER A 57 -4.34 -24.81 -1.78
C SER A 57 -5.53 -24.14 -1.10
N ASN A 58 -6.67 -24.11 -1.78
CA ASN A 58 -7.89 -23.55 -1.19
C ASN A 58 -8.34 -24.37 0.04
N GLU A 59 -8.07 -25.68 0.06
CA GLU A 59 -8.35 -26.51 1.24
C GLU A 59 -7.53 -26.07 2.46
N LEU A 60 -6.27 -25.65 2.27
CA LEU A 60 -5.45 -25.10 3.36
C LEU A 60 -6.04 -23.80 3.91
N MET A 61 -6.63 -22.98 3.05
CA MET A 61 -7.33 -21.77 3.48
C MET A 61 -8.57 -22.12 4.32
N ASP A 62 -9.34 -23.11 3.89
CA ASP A 62 -10.51 -23.60 4.63
C ASP A 62 -10.10 -24.17 6.01
N GLU A 63 -8.97 -24.88 6.09
CA GLU A 63 -8.41 -25.35 7.37
C GLU A 63 -8.09 -24.18 8.32
N TRP A 64 -7.37 -23.15 7.85
CA TRP A 64 -7.02 -21.99 8.67
C TRP A 64 -8.24 -21.20 9.16
N VAL A 65 -9.24 -20.97 8.31
CA VAL A 65 -10.46 -20.25 8.70
C VAL A 65 -11.26 -21.02 9.76
N ASN A 66 -11.26 -22.34 9.70
CA ASN A 66 -11.95 -23.18 10.68
C ASN A 66 -11.19 -23.34 12.00
N GLU A 67 -9.86 -23.21 12.00
CA GLU A 67 -9.03 -23.17 13.21
C GLU A 67 -9.22 -21.86 14.00
N GLU A 68 -9.32 -20.71 13.33
CA GLU A 68 -9.54 -19.41 14.01
C GLU A 68 -10.91 -19.30 14.69
N GLN A 69 -11.87 -20.15 14.34
CA GLN A 69 -13.22 -20.15 14.92
C GLN A 69 -13.38 -21.07 16.14
N GLN A 70 -12.30 -21.75 16.58
CA GLN A 70 -12.26 -22.59 17.78
C GLN A 70 -11.60 -21.88 18.96
#